data_AF-A0A7N2LL20-F1
#
_entry.id   AF-A0A7N2LL20-F1
#
_cell.length_a   1.000
_cell.length_b   1.000
_cell.length_c   1.000
_cell.angle_alpha   90.00
_cell.angle_beta   90.00
_cell.angle_gamma   90.00
#
_symmetry.space_group_name_H-M   'P 1'
#
loop_
_entity.id
_entity.type
_entity.pdbx_description
1 polymer ?
#
loop_
_entity_poly.entity_id
_entity_poly.type
_entity_poly.pdbx_seq_one_letter_code
_entity_poly.pdbx_strand_id
1 'polypeptide(L)'
;MEVYHKKSGRCIQSISFGGGVGASVVVDEEVGSGKLVAVATSNKVICYRKLPSEEQIKDVLRKKNFKEAIALVEELECDGELSKDMLSFVHAQVGFLLLFDLHFEEAVNHFLLSETMQPSEIFPFIMRDPNHWSLLVPRNRYWGLHPPPKPVEDVVDDGLLAIQRATFLRKAGVETLIDDDFLLNPPSRADLLESAIKNIISMPLSLTTAVPWGKVNGGGCCRIRYLEVCREKELTLPVREGVDTLLMYLYRALNRINDMEKLASSENSCIVEKQKESKIRKFTFIR
;
A
#
# COMPACT_ATOMS: atom_id res chain seq x y z
N MET A 1 -7.10 29.28 19.47
CA MET A 1 -6.76 28.06 20.25
C MET A 1 -5.99 27.16 19.32
N GLU A 2 -4.90 26.58 19.82
CA GLU A 2 -4.07 25.67 19.02
C GLU A 2 -4.08 24.31 19.68
N VAL A 3 -4.23 23.27 18.86
CA VAL A 3 -4.23 21.88 19.28
C VAL A 3 -2.86 21.32 18.94
N TYR A 4 -2.16 20.86 19.97
CA TYR A 4 -0.81 20.34 19.84
C TYR A 4 -0.80 18.82 19.99
N HIS A 5 0.07 18.19 19.23
CA HIS A 5 0.37 16.79 19.39
C HIS A 5 1.10 16.55 20.72
N LYS A 6 0.60 15.64 21.55
CA LYS A 6 1.08 15.43 22.93
C LYS A 6 2.57 15.13 23.02
N LYS A 7 3.09 14.22 22.18
CA LYS A 7 4.52 13.82 22.21
C LYS A 7 5.43 14.76 21.40
N SER A 8 5.13 14.97 20.12
CA SER A 8 5.96 15.80 19.23
C SER A 8 5.88 17.32 19.47
N GLY A 9 4.86 17.81 20.19
CA GLY A 9 4.66 19.25 20.39
C GLY A 9 4.31 20.01 19.10
N ARG A 10 4.04 19.32 18.00
CA ARG A 10 3.68 19.93 16.71
C ARG A 10 2.24 20.45 16.76
N CYS A 11 2.00 21.66 16.24
CA CYS A 11 0.65 22.19 16.08
C CYS A 11 -0.10 21.37 15.02
N ILE A 12 -1.16 20.66 15.42
CA ILE A 12 -2.03 19.86 14.55
C ILE A 12 -3.09 20.74 13.91
N GLN A 13 -3.65 21.67 14.69
CA GLN A 13 -4.75 22.52 14.24
C GLN A 13 -4.73 23.87 14.95
N SER A 14 -4.85 24.95 14.17
CA SER A 14 -5.11 26.29 14.71
C SER A 14 -6.57 26.66 14.47
N ILE A 15 -7.25 27.04 15.55
CA ILE A 15 -8.65 27.42 15.56
C ILE A 15 -8.74 28.91 15.89
N SER A 16 -9.14 29.70 14.90
CA SER A 16 -9.43 31.12 15.06
C SER A 16 -10.89 31.32 15.48
N PHE A 17 -11.09 32.05 16.57
CA PHE A 17 -12.40 32.55 16.97
C PHE A 17 -12.49 34.02 16.53
N GLY A 18 -13.51 34.38 15.76
CA GLY A 18 -13.67 35.74 15.23
C GLY A 18 -13.63 36.83 16.32
N GLY A 19 -13.20 38.03 15.95
CA GLY A 19 -12.88 39.14 16.85
C GLY A 19 -13.99 39.50 17.85
N GLY A 20 -13.67 39.32 19.14
CA GLY A 20 -14.49 39.66 20.29
C GLY A 20 -13.70 39.36 21.57
N VAL A 21 -14.02 40.07 22.65
CA VAL A 21 -13.35 39.98 23.97
C VAL A 21 -13.12 38.52 24.38
N GLY A 22 -11.93 38.26 24.96
CA GLY A 22 -11.28 36.97 25.19
C GLY A 22 -12.18 35.74 25.33
N ALA A 23 -11.86 34.69 24.58
CA ALA A 23 -12.53 33.40 24.68
C ALA A 23 -12.20 32.71 26.02
N SER A 24 -13.23 32.21 26.71
CA SER A 24 -13.06 31.36 27.89
C SER A 24 -13.13 29.89 27.47
N VAL A 25 -12.13 29.12 27.88
CA VAL A 25 -12.04 27.68 27.58
C VAL A 25 -12.32 26.89 28.86
N VAL A 26 -13.24 25.95 28.78
CA VAL A 26 -13.57 25.01 29.87
C VAL A 26 -13.32 23.60 29.36
N VAL A 27 -12.66 22.79 30.17
CA VAL A 27 -12.33 21.39 29.85
C VAL A 27 -13.04 20.48 30.83
N ASP A 28 -13.65 19.42 30.33
CA ASP A 28 -14.25 18.39 31.17
C ASP A 28 -13.16 17.56 31.84
N GLU A 29 -12.96 17.77 33.15
CA GLU A 29 -11.97 17.09 33.98
C GLU A 29 -12.48 15.81 34.64
N GLU A 30 -13.79 15.54 34.65
CA GLU A 30 -14.39 14.61 35.63
C GLU A 30 -13.98 13.12 35.49
N VAL A 31 -13.19 12.75 34.48
CA VAL A 31 -12.55 11.41 34.42
C VAL A 31 -11.15 11.47 33.79
N GLY A 32 -10.40 12.57 33.95
CA GLY A 32 -9.04 12.73 33.42
C GLY A 32 -8.90 12.55 31.90
N SER A 33 -10.01 12.50 31.17
CA SER A 33 -10.05 12.05 29.78
C SER A 33 -9.98 13.20 28.77
N GLY A 34 -10.20 14.45 29.21
CA GLY A 34 -10.16 15.64 28.35
C GLY A 34 -11.02 15.49 27.08
N LYS A 35 -12.08 14.66 27.14
CA LYS A 35 -12.84 14.22 25.97
C LYS A 35 -13.59 15.35 25.30
N LEU A 36 -13.88 16.42 26.03
CA LEU A 36 -14.63 17.56 25.54
C LEU A 36 -13.96 18.88 25.97
N VAL A 37 -13.78 19.77 25.01
CA VAL A 37 -13.30 21.14 25.23
C VAL A 37 -14.40 22.08 24.77
N ALA A 38 -14.95 22.86 25.71
CA ALA A 38 -15.94 23.87 25.40
C ALA A 38 -15.25 25.25 25.33
N VAL A 39 -15.48 25.97 24.23
CA VAL A 39 -15.00 27.35 24.05
C VAL A 39 -16.20 28.27 23.98
N ALA A 40 -16.30 29.18 24.95
CA ALA A 40 -17.27 30.26 24.94
C ALA A 40 -16.67 31.47 24.22
N THR A 41 -17.42 31.99 23.26
CA THR A 41 -17.17 33.27 22.58
C THR A 41 -18.30 34.24 22.93
N SER A 42 -18.23 35.49 22.49
CA SER A 42 -19.24 36.52 22.78
C SER A 42 -20.66 36.17 22.31
N ASN A 43 -20.83 35.27 21.33
CA ASN A 43 -22.14 34.94 20.75
C ASN A 43 -22.46 33.45 20.64
N LYS A 44 -21.52 32.54 20.98
CA LYS A 44 -21.75 31.08 20.90
C LYS A 44 -20.82 30.31 21.84
N VAL A 45 -21.29 29.13 22.24
CA VAL A 45 -20.48 28.08 22.89
C VAL A 45 -20.23 26.99 21.86
N ILE A 46 -18.96 26.62 21.66
CA ILE A 46 -18.54 25.58 20.72
C ILE A 46 -17.94 24.43 21.53
N CYS A 47 -18.43 23.21 21.33
CA CYS A 47 -17.91 22.02 21.99
C CYS A 47 -17.08 21.19 20.99
N TYR A 48 -15.80 21.00 21.29
CA TYR A 48 -14.89 20.13 20.58
C TYR A 48 -14.78 18.79 21.30
N ARG A 49 -14.65 17.70 20.54
CA ARG A 49 -14.42 16.35 21.08
C ARG A 49 -13.24 15.71 20.36
N LYS A 50 -12.42 14.93 21.08
CA LYS A 50 -11.37 14.09 20.47
C LYS A 50 -12.02 13.14 19.46
N LEU A 51 -11.61 13.19 18.21
CA LEU A 51 -12.05 12.24 17.20
C LEU A 51 -11.60 10.82 17.57
N PRO A 52 -12.37 9.77 17.26
CA PRO A 52 -11.90 8.39 17.40
C PRO A 52 -10.59 8.17 16.64
N SER A 53 -9.69 7.36 17.19
CA SER A 53 -8.34 7.15 16.65
C SER A 53 -8.36 6.69 15.19
N GLU A 54 -9.27 5.77 14.81
CA GLU A 54 -9.45 5.34 13.42
C GLU A 54 -9.81 6.48 12.46
N GLU A 55 -10.68 7.41 12.88
CA GLU A 55 -11.07 8.53 12.03
C GLU A 55 -9.94 9.54 11.86
N GLN A 56 -9.10 9.71 12.89
CA GLN A 56 -7.87 10.50 12.78
C GLN A 56 -6.92 9.88 11.75
N ILE A 57 -6.70 8.57 11.81
CA ILE A 57 -5.84 7.84 10.87
C ILE A 57 -6.39 7.95 9.45
N LYS A 58 -7.70 7.72 9.25
CA LYS A 58 -8.36 7.87 7.94
C LYS A 58 -8.17 9.27 7.36
N ASP A 59 -8.28 10.31 8.17
CA ASP A 59 -8.08 11.69 7.72
C ASP A 59 -6.64 11.93 7.23
N VAL A 60 -5.65 11.46 7.99
CA VAL A 60 -4.23 11.57 7.61
C VAL A 60 -3.92 10.77 6.32
N LEU A 61 -4.51 9.59 6.16
CA LEU A 61 -4.38 8.77 4.95
C LEU A 61 -5.03 9.43 3.72
N ARG A 62 -6.20 10.07 3.86
CA ARG A 62 -6.84 10.82 2.76
C ARG A 62 -6.00 11.99 2.28
N LYS A 63 -5.22 12.60 3.19
CA LYS A 63 -4.23 13.64 2.89
C LYS A 63 -2.92 13.10 2.33
N LYS A 64 -2.81 11.77 2.14
CA LYS A 64 -1.63 11.06 1.64
C LYS A 64 -0.36 11.25 2.48
N ASN A 65 -0.50 11.60 3.76
CA ASN A 65 0.65 11.71 4.65
C ASN A 65 0.92 10.38 5.34
N PHE A 66 1.42 9.41 4.57
CA PHE A 66 1.55 8.02 5.02
C PHE A 66 2.53 7.86 6.20
N LYS A 67 3.62 8.62 6.21
CA LYS A 67 4.60 8.58 7.31
C LYS A 67 3.98 9.01 8.63
N GLU A 68 3.18 10.07 8.61
CA GLU A 68 2.45 10.53 9.79
C GLU A 68 1.36 9.55 10.22
N ALA A 69 0.65 8.94 9.26
CA ALA A 69 -0.36 7.93 9.57
C ALA A 69 0.25 6.70 10.28
N ILE A 70 1.40 6.21 9.81
CA ILE A 70 2.11 5.10 10.46
C ILE A 70 2.60 5.49 11.86
N ALA A 71 3.27 6.64 11.99
CA ALA A 71 3.75 7.11 13.29
C ALA A 71 2.61 7.28 14.31
N LEU A 72 1.45 7.79 13.88
CA LEU A 72 0.27 7.91 14.71
C LEU A 72 -0.24 6.53 15.19
N VAL A 73 -0.28 5.53 14.30
CA VAL A 73 -0.75 4.19 14.67
C VAL A 73 0.23 3.49 15.60
N GLU A 74 1.53 3.58 15.35
CA GLU A 74 2.59 3.04 16.23
C GLU A 74 2.51 3.66 17.63
N GLU A 75 2.28 4.98 17.71
CA GLU A 75 2.10 5.67 18.99
C GLU A 75 0.88 5.15 19.76
N LEU A 76 -0.25 5.02 19.07
CA LEU A 76 -1.50 4.56 19.65
C LEU A 76 -1.45 3.08 20.05
N GLU A 77 -0.70 2.25 19.32
CA GLU A 77 -0.44 0.86 19.66
C GLU A 77 0.45 0.76 20.91
N CYS A 78 1.53 1.54 20.99
CA CYS A 78 2.39 1.63 22.17
C CYS A 78 1.65 2.12 23.42
N ASP A 79 0.71 3.05 23.26
CA ASP A 79 -0.13 3.57 24.33
C ASP A 79 -1.30 2.60 24.69
N GLY A 80 -1.45 1.48 23.97
CA GLY A 80 -2.49 0.48 24.18
C GLY A 80 -3.89 0.90 23.73
N GLU A 81 -4.01 2.01 22.99
CA GLU A 81 -5.28 2.47 22.41
C GLU A 81 -5.70 1.63 21.19
N LEU A 82 -4.74 1.05 20.46
CA LEU A 82 -4.97 0.21 19.27
C LEU A 82 -4.22 -1.12 19.36
N SER A 83 -4.71 -2.13 18.63
CA SER A 83 -4.05 -3.43 18.55
C SER A 83 -2.97 -3.47 17.47
N LYS A 84 -2.04 -4.41 17.60
CA LYS A 84 -1.07 -4.74 16.55
C LYS A 84 -1.73 -5.14 15.21
N ASP A 85 -2.92 -5.74 15.27
CA ASP A 85 -3.71 -6.05 14.08
C ASP A 85 -4.12 -4.78 13.31
N MET A 86 -4.40 -3.69 14.03
CA MET A 86 -4.70 -2.40 13.42
C MET A 86 -3.47 -1.80 12.73
N LEU A 87 -2.28 -1.93 13.33
CA LEU A 87 -1.03 -1.52 12.66
C LEU A 87 -0.81 -2.31 11.35
N SER A 88 -0.96 -3.63 11.41
CA SER A 88 -0.90 -4.49 10.21
C SER A 88 -1.94 -4.09 9.17
N PHE A 89 -3.16 -3.78 9.58
CA PHE A 89 -4.22 -3.30 8.71
C PHE A 89 -3.86 -1.99 8.02
N VAL A 90 -3.34 -1.01 8.77
CA VAL A 90 -2.97 0.30 8.21
C VAL A 90 -1.78 0.17 7.25
N HIS A 91 -0.80 -0.70 7.52
CA HIS A 91 0.25 -1.00 6.56
C HIS A 91 -0.31 -1.51 5.22
N ALA A 92 -1.26 -2.44 5.24
CA ALA A 92 -1.90 -2.90 4.00
C ALA A 92 -2.67 -1.77 3.29
N GLN A 93 -3.43 -0.97 4.04
CA GLN A 93 -4.17 0.19 3.52
C GLN A 93 -3.23 1.20 2.83
N VAL A 94 -2.09 1.51 3.46
CA VAL A 94 -1.04 2.38 2.90
C VAL A 94 -0.44 1.75 1.65
N GLY A 95 -0.16 0.44 1.68
CA GLY A 95 0.37 -0.27 0.52
C GLY A 95 -0.53 -0.15 -0.72
N PHE A 96 -1.84 -0.29 -0.56
CA PHE A 96 -2.78 -0.08 -1.67
C PHE A 96 -2.82 1.37 -2.16
N LEU A 97 -2.85 2.34 -1.24
CA LEU A 97 -2.85 3.76 -1.63
C LEU A 97 -1.60 4.11 -2.46
N LEU A 98 -0.42 3.65 -2.03
CA LEU A 98 0.83 3.80 -2.76
C LEU A 98 0.82 3.08 -4.11
N LEU A 99 0.27 1.86 -4.18
CA LEU A 99 0.19 1.11 -5.43
C LEU A 99 -0.63 1.86 -6.48
N PHE A 100 -1.77 2.43 -6.09
CA PHE A 100 -2.61 3.24 -6.99
C PHE A 100 -2.01 4.61 -7.30
N ASP A 101 -1.13 5.12 -6.44
CA ASP A 101 -0.33 6.32 -6.67
C ASP A 101 0.97 6.05 -7.45
N LEU A 102 1.18 4.81 -7.93
CA LEU A 102 2.33 4.37 -8.76
C LEU A 102 3.66 4.22 -7.99
N HIS A 103 3.63 4.26 -6.67
CA HIS A 103 4.76 4.03 -5.76
C HIS A 103 4.88 2.53 -5.41
N PHE A 104 5.20 1.71 -6.43
CA PHE A 104 5.12 0.24 -6.33
C PHE A 104 6.11 -0.37 -5.33
N GLU A 105 7.32 0.19 -5.19
CA GLU A 105 8.32 -0.32 -4.24
C GLU A 105 7.87 -0.07 -2.79
N GLU A 106 7.48 1.16 -2.46
CA GLU A 106 6.98 1.48 -1.13
C GLU A 106 5.71 0.71 -0.80
N ALA A 107 4.82 0.54 -1.78
CA ALA A 107 3.60 -0.26 -1.63
C ALA A 107 3.92 -1.69 -1.15
N VAL A 108 4.85 -2.36 -1.83
CA VAL A 108 5.24 -3.73 -1.50
C VAL A 108 5.97 -3.81 -0.16
N ASN A 109 6.80 -2.81 0.17
CA ASN A 109 7.43 -2.74 1.49
C ASN A 109 6.36 -2.71 2.60
N HIS A 110 5.29 -1.94 2.42
CA HIS A 110 4.19 -1.91 3.37
C HIS A 110 3.37 -3.20 3.41
N PHE A 111 3.11 -3.86 2.27
CA PHE A 111 2.47 -5.17 2.27
C PHE A 111 3.25 -6.23 3.05
N LEU A 112 4.58 -6.18 3.02
CA LEU A 112 5.44 -7.09 3.77
C LEU A 112 5.42 -6.85 5.29
N LEU A 113 5.16 -5.62 5.71
CA LEU A 113 5.00 -5.25 7.12
C LEU A 113 3.62 -5.64 7.68
N SER A 114 2.66 -5.97 6.81
CA SER A 114 1.31 -6.35 7.21
C SER A 114 1.20 -7.85 7.41
N GLU A 115 0.85 -8.26 8.64
CA GLU A 115 0.53 -9.66 8.94
C GLU A 115 -0.87 -10.03 8.43
N THR A 116 -1.76 -9.05 8.25
CA THR A 116 -3.13 -9.29 7.81
C THR A 116 -3.23 -9.41 6.30
N MET A 117 -2.43 -8.67 5.53
CA MET A 117 -2.40 -8.68 4.05
C MET A 117 -2.26 -10.08 3.47
N GLN A 118 -3.23 -10.50 2.65
CA GLN A 118 -3.25 -11.81 2.01
C GLN A 118 -2.66 -11.74 0.60
N PRO A 119 -1.93 -12.79 0.17
CA PRO A 119 -1.35 -12.81 -1.18
C PRO A 119 -2.40 -12.75 -2.28
N SER A 120 -3.59 -13.33 -2.04
CA SER A 120 -4.67 -13.30 -3.02
C SER A 120 -5.15 -11.89 -3.34
N GLU A 121 -4.93 -10.91 -2.47
CA GLU A 121 -5.36 -9.53 -2.68
C GLU A 121 -4.62 -8.82 -3.82
N ILE A 122 -3.43 -9.31 -4.19
CA ILE A 122 -2.69 -8.77 -5.34
C ILE A 122 -3.00 -9.47 -6.67
N PHE A 123 -3.76 -10.57 -6.64
CA PHE A 123 -4.07 -11.36 -7.82
C PHE A 123 -4.74 -10.56 -8.95
N PRO A 124 -5.72 -9.67 -8.68
CA PRO A 124 -6.37 -8.89 -9.75
C PRO A 124 -5.44 -7.94 -10.50
N PHE A 125 -4.30 -7.57 -9.92
CA PHE A 125 -3.32 -6.69 -10.59
C PHE A 125 -2.46 -7.44 -11.60
N ILE A 126 -2.34 -8.76 -11.46
CA ILE A 126 -1.45 -9.57 -12.29
C ILE A 126 -2.27 -10.44 -13.26
N MET A 127 -3.37 -11.02 -12.79
CA MET A 127 -4.20 -11.92 -13.57
C MET A 127 -5.43 -11.19 -14.08
N ARG A 128 -5.62 -11.23 -15.40
CA ARG A 128 -6.83 -10.73 -16.04
C ARG A 128 -8.00 -11.68 -15.80
N ASP A 129 -9.20 -11.12 -15.74
CA ASP A 129 -10.42 -11.90 -15.70
C ASP A 129 -10.77 -12.50 -17.06
N PRO A 130 -11.47 -13.66 -17.07
CA PRO A 130 -11.86 -14.44 -15.91
C PRO A 130 -10.69 -15.31 -15.39
N ASN A 131 -10.39 -15.23 -14.09
CA ASN A 131 -9.53 -16.22 -13.42
C ASN A 131 -10.24 -16.77 -12.18
N HIS A 132 -10.13 -18.07 -11.92
CA HIS A 132 -10.82 -18.70 -10.78
C HIS A 132 -10.27 -18.25 -9.41
N TRP A 133 -9.06 -17.68 -9.40
CA TRP A 133 -8.43 -17.11 -8.21
C TRP A 133 -9.06 -15.79 -7.76
N SER A 134 -9.81 -15.09 -8.62
CA SER A 134 -10.58 -13.90 -8.28
C SER A 134 -11.58 -14.14 -7.14
N LEU A 135 -12.06 -15.38 -6.98
CA LEU A 135 -12.94 -15.79 -5.89
C LEU A 135 -12.23 -15.87 -4.54
N LEU A 136 -10.88 -15.96 -4.52
CA LEU A 136 -10.07 -15.98 -3.30
C LEU A 136 -9.75 -14.59 -2.78
N VAL A 137 -10.11 -13.52 -3.50
CA VAL A 137 -9.85 -12.14 -3.09
C VAL A 137 -10.86 -11.76 -1.99
N PRO A 138 -10.41 -11.49 -0.75
CA PRO A 138 -11.27 -10.95 0.29
C PRO A 138 -11.95 -9.67 -0.17
N ARG A 139 -13.26 -9.57 0.03
CA ARG A 139 -14.04 -8.38 -0.33
C ARG A 139 -14.22 -7.46 0.88
N ASN A 140 -14.26 -6.15 0.63
CA ASN A 140 -14.57 -5.11 1.62
C ASN A 140 -13.71 -5.17 2.89
N ARG A 141 -12.43 -5.53 2.73
CA ARG A 141 -11.52 -5.67 3.87
C ARG A 141 -11.10 -4.32 4.44
N TYR A 142 -10.89 -3.35 3.58
CA TYR A 142 -10.28 -2.05 3.88
C TYR A 142 -11.29 -0.90 3.94
N TRP A 143 -10.85 0.29 4.34
CA TRP A 143 -11.71 1.47 4.53
C TRP A 143 -12.20 2.12 3.22
N GLY A 144 -12.05 1.45 2.07
CA GLY A 144 -12.50 1.97 0.78
C GLY A 144 -11.82 3.27 0.35
N LEU A 145 -10.60 3.53 0.85
CA LEU A 145 -9.84 4.74 0.51
C LEU A 145 -9.11 4.65 -0.83
N HIS A 146 -9.04 3.46 -1.42
CA HIS A 146 -8.43 3.21 -2.72
C HIS A 146 -9.47 2.70 -3.73
N PRO A 147 -9.23 2.88 -5.05
CA PRO A 147 -10.06 2.28 -6.09
C PRO A 147 -10.11 0.74 -6.00
N PRO A 148 -11.10 0.08 -6.63
CA PRO A 148 -11.12 -1.37 -6.70
C PRO A 148 -9.88 -1.92 -7.45
N PRO A 149 -9.34 -3.08 -7.05
CA PRO A 149 -8.27 -3.76 -7.77
C PRO A 149 -8.61 -4.02 -9.24
N LYS A 150 -7.63 -3.83 -10.12
CA LYS A 150 -7.71 -4.04 -11.57
C LYS A 150 -6.31 -4.35 -12.12
N PRO A 151 -6.17 -4.87 -13.35
CA PRO A 151 -4.87 -5.17 -13.95
C PRO A 151 -3.89 -4.00 -13.85
N VAL A 152 -2.61 -4.31 -13.61
CA VAL A 152 -1.57 -3.31 -13.36
C VAL A 152 -1.40 -2.33 -14.51
N GLU A 153 -1.65 -2.77 -15.74
CA GLU A 153 -1.62 -1.90 -16.92
C GLU A 153 -2.70 -0.82 -16.85
N ASP A 154 -3.91 -1.18 -16.41
CA ASP A 154 -5.01 -0.23 -16.23
C ASP A 154 -4.76 0.71 -15.05
N VAL A 155 -4.08 0.24 -13.99
CA VAL A 155 -3.62 1.10 -12.88
C VAL A 155 -2.61 2.14 -13.39
N VAL A 156 -1.63 1.71 -14.17
CA VAL A 156 -0.62 2.61 -14.76
C VAL A 156 -1.25 3.61 -15.71
N ASP A 157 -2.15 3.17 -16.58
CA ASP A 157 -2.80 4.04 -17.56
C ASP A 157 -3.68 5.09 -16.88
N ASP A 158 -4.44 4.72 -15.86
CA ASP A 158 -5.25 5.67 -15.09
C ASP A 158 -4.40 6.62 -14.24
N GLY A 159 -3.30 6.14 -13.65
CA GLY A 159 -2.36 6.97 -12.90
C GLY A 159 -1.68 8.02 -13.78
N LEU A 160 -1.26 7.65 -15.00
CA LEU A 160 -0.72 8.59 -15.98
C LEU A 160 -1.75 9.66 -16.39
N LEU A 161 -3.01 9.26 -16.60
CA LEU A 161 -4.10 10.22 -16.85
C LEU A 161 -4.32 11.16 -15.67
N ALA A 162 -4.22 10.66 -14.43
CA ALA A 162 -4.33 11.49 -13.23
C ALA A 162 -3.18 12.50 -13.11
N ILE A 163 -1.94 12.10 -13.39
CA ILE A 163 -0.77 13.00 -13.43
C ILE A 163 -0.99 14.09 -14.49
N GLN A 164 -1.38 13.72 -15.72
CA GLN A 164 -1.63 14.69 -16.79
C GLN A 164 -2.71 15.72 -16.40
N ARG A 165 -3.82 15.26 -15.80
CA ARG A 165 -4.89 16.14 -15.30
C ARG A 165 -4.38 17.06 -14.19
N ALA A 166 -3.59 16.53 -13.25
CA ALA A 166 -3.02 17.31 -12.16
C ALA A 166 -2.06 18.40 -12.66
N THR A 167 -1.23 18.09 -13.67
CA THR A 167 -0.37 19.09 -14.31
C THR A 167 -1.18 20.26 -14.89
N PHE A 168 -2.34 19.98 -15.49
CA PHE A 168 -3.23 21.03 -16.00
C PHE A 168 -3.85 21.86 -14.87
N LEU A 169 -4.38 21.20 -13.83
CA LEU A 169 -5.00 21.86 -12.67
C LEU A 169 -4.02 22.75 -11.90
N ARG A 170 -2.78 22.29 -11.72
CA ARG A 170 -1.74 23.07 -11.05
C ARG A 170 -1.38 24.33 -11.82
N LYS A 171 -1.35 24.28 -13.16
CA LYS A 171 -1.19 25.47 -14.01
C LYS A 171 -2.33 26.48 -13.84
N ALA A 172 -3.51 26.04 -13.43
CA ALA A 172 -4.65 26.88 -13.11
C ALA A 172 -4.69 27.34 -11.63
N GLY A 173 -3.64 27.06 -10.84
CA GLY A 173 -3.55 27.43 -9.43
C GLY A 173 -4.33 26.53 -8.48
N VAL A 174 -4.77 25.36 -8.93
CA VAL A 174 -5.47 24.38 -8.08
C VAL A 174 -4.45 23.40 -7.49
N GLU A 175 -4.44 23.26 -6.16
CA GLU A 175 -3.60 22.27 -5.47
C GLU A 175 -4.04 20.83 -5.77
N THR A 176 -3.07 19.93 -5.92
CA THR A 176 -3.29 18.53 -6.28
C THR A 176 -2.49 17.62 -5.36
N LEU A 177 -3.07 16.50 -4.95
CA LEU A 177 -2.43 15.47 -4.10
C LEU A 177 -1.54 14.49 -4.90
N ILE A 178 -1.05 14.89 -6.08
CA ILE A 178 -0.11 14.10 -6.87
C ILE A 178 1.30 14.48 -6.45
N ASP A 179 2.19 13.49 -6.39
CA ASP A 179 3.61 13.67 -6.09
C ASP A 179 4.21 14.77 -6.96
N ASP A 180 4.89 15.72 -6.31
CA ASP A 180 5.55 16.83 -6.99
C ASP A 180 6.62 16.33 -7.98
N ASP A 181 7.27 15.19 -7.68
CA ASP A 181 8.27 14.61 -8.58
C ASP A 181 7.65 14.18 -9.91
N PHE A 182 6.46 13.56 -9.90
CA PHE A 182 5.76 13.20 -11.13
C PHE A 182 5.26 14.40 -11.93
N LEU A 183 5.05 15.54 -11.28
CA LEU A 183 4.65 16.77 -11.97
C LEU A 183 5.84 17.49 -12.61
N LEU A 184 7.03 17.38 -11.99
CA LEU A 184 8.28 17.94 -12.50
C LEU A 184 8.89 17.02 -13.58
N ASN A 185 8.85 15.71 -13.36
CA ASN A 185 9.43 14.66 -14.20
C ASN A 185 8.40 13.55 -14.44
N PRO A 186 7.45 13.74 -15.38
CA PRO A 186 6.41 12.75 -15.64
C PRO A 186 7.03 11.41 -16.08
N PRO A 187 6.74 10.30 -15.38
CA PRO A 187 7.31 9.01 -15.71
C PRO A 187 6.72 8.49 -17.02
N SER A 188 7.47 7.68 -17.77
CA SER A 188 6.91 7.01 -18.94
C SER A 188 6.12 5.77 -18.53
N ARG A 189 5.15 5.39 -19.37
CA ARG A 189 4.40 4.13 -19.20
C ARG A 189 5.31 2.91 -19.12
N ALA A 190 6.38 2.90 -19.90
CA ALA A 190 7.34 1.79 -19.90
C ALA A 190 8.08 1.70 -18.56
N ASP A 191 8.54 2.83 -18.03
CA ASP A 191 9.25 2.88 -16.73
C ASP A 191 8.33 2.46 -15.58
N LEU A 192 7.06 2.89 -15.61
CA LEU A 192 6.08 2.51 -14.59
C LEU A 192 5.74 1.03 -14.65
N LEU A 193 5.52 0.47 -15.84
CA LEU A 193 5.29 -0.97 -15.99
C LEU A 193 6.51 -1.76 -15.58
N GLU A 194 7.71 -1.30 -15.93
CA GLU A 194 8.95 -1.92 -15.49
C GLU A 194 9.09 -1.85 -13.96
N SER A 195 8.76 -0.72 -13.33
CA SER A 195 8.78 -0.57 -11.86
C SER A 195 7.75 -1.46 -11.17
N ALA A 196 6.53 -1.51 -11.69
CA ALA A 196 5.49 -2.40 -11.21
C ALA A 196 5.92 -3.86 -11.35
N ILE A 197 6.48 -4.22 -12.50
CA ILE A 197 7.05 -5.54 -12.75
C ILE A 197 8.20 -5.80 -11.76
N LYS A 198 9.10 -4.85 -11.53
CA LYS A 198 10.23 -5.02 -10.61
C LYS A 198 9.79 -5.31 -9.18
N ASN A 199 8.80 -4.57 -8.70
CA ASN A 199 8.47 -4.54 -7.28
C ASN A 199 7.34 -5.50 -6.91
N ILE A 200 6.30 -5.58 -7.74
CA ILE A 200 5.19 -6.51 -7.54
C ILE A 200 5.58 -7.90 -8.07
N ILE A 201 6.46 -7.98 -9.07
CA ILE A 201 6.60 -9.17 -9.92
C ILE A 201 8.02 -9.80 -10.02
N SER A 202 9.17 -9.10 -10.00
CA SER A 202 10.57 -9.63 -9.89
C SER A 202 11.66 -8.60 -10.28
N MET A 203 12.89 -8.64 -9.70
CA MET A 203 14.12 -8.41 -10.51
C MET A 203 15.46 -8.89 -9.95
N PRO A 204 16.48 -9.19 -10.81
CA PRO A 204 17.46 -8.15 -11.14
C PRO A 204 17.87 -8.09 -12.63
N LEU A 205 18.28 -6.91 -13.08
CA LEU A 205 19.21 -6.73 -14.20
C LEU A 205 20.27 -5.69 -13.81
N SER A 206 21.50 -6.16 -13.69
CA SER A 206 22.65 -5.48 -14.30
C SER A 206 23.78 -6.50 -14.49
N LEU A 207 24.06 -6.81 -15.75
CA LEU A 207 25.42 -7.11 -16.16
C LEU A 207 26.08 -5.74 -16.41
N THR A 208 26.99 -5.30 -15.53
CA THR A 208 28.17 -4.51 -15.90
C THR A 208 29.10 -4.30 -14.70
N THR A 209 30.30 -4.88 -14.81
CA THR A 209 31.59 -4.48 -14.24
C THR A 209 31.80 -4.38 -12.72
N ALA A 210 32.44 -5.43 -12.20
CA ALA A 210 33.58 -5.45 -11.26
C ALA A 210 33.71 -4.35 -10.18
N VAL A 211 33.38 -4.70 -8.93
CA VAL A 211 34.10 -4.23 -7.73
C VAL A 211 34.16 -5.40 -6.71
N PRO A 212 35.34 -5.78 -6.20
CA PRO A 212 35.46 -6.86 -5.21
C PRO A 212 35.48 -6.30 -3.79
N TRP A 213 34.38 -6.43 -3.03
CA TRP A 213 34.39 -6.12 -1.59
C TRP A 213 33.79 -7.24 -0.73
N GLY A 214 34.67 -7.76 0.13
CA GLY A 214 34.47 -8.22 1.50
C GLY A 214 33.07 -8.63 1.97
N LYS A 215 32.96 -9.94 2.27
CA LYS A 215 32.15 -10.57 3.33
C LYS A 215 30.90 -9.80 3.78
N VAL A 216 29.79 -10.01 3.07
CA VAL A 216 28.48 -10.20 3.69
C VAL A 216 27.88 -11.44 3.06
N ASN A 217 27.75 -12.52 3.82
CA ASN A 217 27.15 -13.77 3.35
C ASN A 217 25.64 -13.52 3.11
N GLY A 218 25.23 -13.53 1.85
CA GLY A 218 23.83 -13.36 1.44
C GLY A 218 23.68 -12.75 0.04
N GLY A 219 24.39 -13.28 -0.95
CA GLY A 219 24.38 -12.77 -2.33
C GLY A 219 23.24 -13.36 -3.17
N GLY A 220 22.39 -12.50 -3.72
CA GLY A 220 21.48 -12.81 -4.83
C GLY A 220 19.99 -12.48 -4.61
N CYS A 221 19.64 -11.27 -4.15
CA CYS A 221 18.23 -10.90 -3.94
C CYS A 221 17.55 -10.56 -5.28
N CYS A 222 16.91 -11.56 -5.89
CA CYS A 222 16.13 -11.44 -7.12
C CYS A 222 14.64 -11.20 -6.76
N ARG A 223 14.17 -9.96 -6.61
CA ARG A 223 12.93 -9.65 -5.85
C ARG A 223 11.61 -9.91 -6.57
N ILE A 224 11.08 -11.14 -6.61
CA ILE A 224 9.61 -11.38 -6.58
C ILE A 224 9.18 -11.33 -5.11
N ARG A 225 9.55 -10.25 -4.44
CA ARG A 225 9.78 -10.27 -2.99
C ARG A 225 8.51 -10.62 -2.22
N TYR A 226 7.36 -10.13 -2.66
CA TYR A 226 6.12 -10.37 -1.94
C TYR A 226 5.64 -11.81 -2.09
N LEU A 227 5.43 -12.32 -3.31
CA LEU A 227 4.92 -13.68 -3.53
C LEU A 227 5.91 -14.76 -3.05
N GLU A 228 7.21 -14.56 -3.21
CA GLU A 228 8.23 -15.50 -2.69
C GLU A 228 8.20 -15.55 -1.16
N VAL A 229 8.13 -14.41 -0.47
CA VAL A 229 8.00 -14.38 1.00
C VAL A 229 6.67 -14.99 1.45
N CYS A 230 5.58 -14.73 0.71
CA CYS A 230 4.28 -15.32 1.00
C CYS A 230 4.28 -16.84 0.87
N ARG A 231 5.05 -17.39 -0.07
CA ARG A 231 5.19 -18.83 -0.28
C ARG A 231 5.85 -19.56 0.91
N GLU A 232 6.67 -18.86 1.69
CA GLU A 232 7.28 -19.39 2.92
C GLU A 232 6.30 -19.39 4.12
N LYS A 233 5.14 -18.73 3.98
CA LYS A 233 4.10 -18.69 5.03
C LYS A 233 3.17 -19.90 4.93
N GLU A 234 2.51 -20.21 6.04
CA GLU A 234 1.42 -21.19 6.07
C GLU A 234 0.18 -20.63 5.36
N LEU A 235 0.05 -20.94 4.07
CA LEU A 235 -1.10 -20.59 3.24
C LEU A 235 -2.07 -21.76 3.11
N THR A 236 -3.37 -21.44 3.02
CA THR A 236 -4.39 -22.39 2.60
C THR A 236 -4.08 -22.92 1.19
N LEU A 237 -4.46 -24.17 0.90
CA LEU A 237 -4.13 -24.83 -0.36
C LEU A 237 -4.52 -23.98 -1.60
N PRO A 238 -5.75 -23.41 -1.69
CA PRO A 238 -6.10 -22.60 -2.85
C PRO A 238 -5.24 -21.33 -3.00
N VAL A 239 -4.90 -20.66 -1.91
CA VAL A 239 -4.06 -19.45 -1.97
C VAL A 239 -2.64 -19.81 -2.39
N ARG A 240 -2.11 -20.93 -1.89
CA ARG A 240 -0.78 -21.42 -2.25
C ARG A 240 -0.68 -21.77 -3.73
N GLU A 241 -1.65 -22.49 -4.27
CA GLU A 241 -1.72 -22.82 -5.70
C GLU A 241 -1.81 -21.54 -6.56
N GLY A 242 -2.59 -20.55 -6.11
CA GLY A 242 -2.63 -19.23 -6.74
C GLY A 242 -1.24 -18.58 -6.76
N VAL A 243 -0.58 -18.46 -5.61
CA VAL A 243 0.76 -17.87 -5.48
C VAL A 243 1.76 -18.56 -6.42
N ASP A 244 1.80 -19.88 -6.44
CA ASP A 244 2.72 -20.63 -7.31
C ASP A 244 2.39 -20.46 -8.79
N THR A 245 1.10 -20.41 -9.14
CA THR A 245 0.66 -20.15 -10.52
C THR A 245 1.08 -18.76 -10.98
N LEU A 246 0.91 -17.73 -10.14
CA LEU A 246 1.41 -16.39 -10.43
C LEU A 246 2.92 -16.41 -10.59
N LEU A 247 3.67 -16.96 -9.63
CA LEU A 247 5.12 -17.05 -9.72
C LEU A 247 5.58 -17.70 -11.04
N MET A 248 4.90 -18.75 -11.50
CA MET A 248 5.20 -19.38 -12.79
C MET A 248 4.97 -18.45 -13.99
N TYR A 249 3.86 -17.71 -14.02
CA TYR A 249 3.60 -16.70 -15.06
C TYR A 249 4.67 -15.61 -15.06
N LEU A 250 5.04 -15.14 -13.87
CA LEU A 250 6.01 -14.07 -13.69
C LEU A 250 7.41 -14.51 -14.10
N TYR A 251 7.89 -15.65 -13.58
CA TYR A 251 9.18 -16.20 -13.98
C TYR A 251 9.26 -16.41 -15.49
N ARG A 252 8.17 -16.86 -16.13
CA ARG A 252 8.12 -16.99 -17.59
C ARG A 252 8.21 -15.65 -18.30
N ALA A 253 7.44 -14.65 -17.88
CA ALA A 253 7.46 -13.31 -18.47
C ALA A 253 8.85 -12.67 -18.40
N LEU A 254 9.64 -13.06 -17.39
CA LEU A 254 10.98 -12.58 -17.11
C LEU A 254 12.09 -13.50 -17.62
N ASN A 255 11.74 -14.57 -18.32
CA ASN A 255 12.68 -15.59 -18.80
C ASN A 255 13.56 -16.21 -17.70
N ARG A 256 13.05 -16.32 -16.46
CA ARG A 256 13.70 -16.96 -15.31
C ARG A 256 13.47 -18.48 -15.30
N ILE A 257 13.98 -19.16 -16.32
CA ILE A 257 13.74 -20.60 -16.56
C ILE A 257 14.17 -21.45 -15.35
N ASN A 258 15.32 -21.17 -14.75
CA ASN A 258 15.82 -21.93 -13.59
C ASN A 258 14.87 -21.85 -12.39
N ASP A 259 14.27 -20.69 -12.15
CA ASP A 259 13.32 -20.50 -11.05
C ASP A 259 11.99 -21.18 -11.35
N MET A 260 11.56 -21.20 -12.61
CA MET A 260 10.42 -22.02 -13.05
C MET A 260 10.67 -23.51 -12.79
N GLU A 261 11.83 -24.03 -13.17
CA GLU A 261 12.18 -25.45 -12.97
C GLU A 261 12.24 -25.81 -11.49
N LYS A 262 12.84 -24.93 -10.67
CA LYS A 262 12.88 -25.09 -9.21
C LYS A 262 11.48 -25.07 -8.60
N LEU A 263 10.62 -24.14 -9.03
CA LEU A 263 9.24 -24.06 -8.56
C LEU A 263 8.43 -25.29 -8.99
N ALA A 264 8.58 -25.73 -10.24
CA ALA A 264 7.90 -26.92 -10.79
C ALA A 264 8.36 -28.24 -10.14
N SER A 265 9.58 -28.28 -9.59
CA SER A 265 10.12 -29.46 -8.88
C SER A 265 9.78 -29.47 -7.38
N SER A 266 9.08 -28.45 -6.88
CA SER A 266 8.69 -28.37 -5.47
C SER A 266 7.43 -29.21 -5.19
N GLU A 267 7.19 -29.56 -3.93
CA GLU A 267 6.04 -30.38 -3.49
C GLU A 267 4.65 -29.75 -3.75
N ASN A 268 4.57 -28.57 -4.38
CA ASN A 268 3.32 -27.90 -4.68
C ASN A 268 2.87 -28.11 -6.15
N SER A 269 1.58 -28.39 -6.32
CA SER A 269 0.95 -28.60 -7.63
C SER A 269 0.58 -27.27 -8.31
N CYS A 270 1.46 -26.71 -9.14
CA CYS A 270 1.12 -25.57 -9.99
C CYS A 270 0.00 -25.93 -10.98
N ILE A 271 -1.07 -25.13 -11.06
CA ILE A 271 -2.13 -25.30 -12.07
C ILE A 271 -1.95 -24.22 -13.16
N VAL A 272 -1.33 -24.58 -14.29
CA VAL A 272 -1.25 -23.68 -15.45
C VAL A 272 -2.53 -23.82 -16.28
N GLU A 273 -3.42 -22.83 -16.20
CA GLU A 273 -4.58 -22.74 -17.08
C GLU A 273 -4.14 -22.41 -18.52
N LYS A 274 -4.64 -23.19 -19.49
CA LYS A 274 -4.44 -22.89 -20.91
C LYS A 274 -5.30 -21.70 -21.31
N GLN A 275 -4.70 -20.54 -21.54
CA GLN A 275 -5.34 -19.53 -22.39
C GLN A 275 -5.49 -20.12 -23.81
N LYS A 276 -6.71 -20.06 -24.35
CA LYS A 276 -7.03 -20.48 -25.72
C LYS A 276 -6.47 -19.46 -26.72
N GLU A 277 -5.15 -19.41 -26.91
CA GLU A 277 -4.57 -18.94 -28.17
C GLU A 277 -3.11 -19.36 -28.31
N SER A 278 -2.86 -20.12 -29.38
CA SER A 278 -1.56 -20.49 -29.96
C SER A 278 -0.55 -21.30 -29.10
N LYS A 279 -0.51 -22.61 -29.38
CA LYS A 279 0.63 -23.55 -29.27
C LYS A 279 1.56 -23.38 -28.05
N ILE A 280 1.14 -23.88 -26.89
CA ILE A 280 2.07 -24.23 -25.82
C ILE A 280 1.76 -25.64 -25.33
N ARG A 281 2.79 -26.50 -25.40
CA ARG A 281 2.74 -27.90 -24.98
C ARG A 281 2.37 -27.97 -23.50
N LYS A 282 1.44 -28.87 -23.16
CA LYS A 282 1.15 -29.28 -21.78
C LYS A 282 2.47 -29.73 -21.14
N PHE A 283 2.95 -29.02 -20.12
CA PHE A 283 3.79 -29.63 -19.10
C PHE A 283 2.86 -29.89 -17.92
N THR A 284 2.34 -31.10 -17.86
CA THR A 284 1.70 -31.65 -16.67
C THR A 284 2.79 -32.45 -15.97
N PHE A 285 3.34 -31.95 -14.87
CA PHE A 285 4.17 -32.79 -14.01
C PHE A 285 3.24 -33.49 -13.02
N ILE A 286 3.09 -34.80 -13.20
CA ILE A 286 2.42 -35.70 -12.26
C ILE A 286 3.51 -36.55 -11.61
N ARG A 287 3.86 -36.26 -10.37
CA ARG A 287 3.87 -37.22 -9.25
C ARG A 287 4.26 -36.55 -7.94
#